data_AF-A0A2P5HEZ6-F1
#
_entry.id   AF-A0A2P5HEZ6-F1
#
_cell.length_a   1.000
_cell.length_b   1.000
_cell.length_c   1.000
_cell.angle_alpha   90.00
_cell.angle_beta   90.00
_cell.angle_gamma   90.00
#
_symmetry.space_group_name_H-M   'P 1'
#
loop_
_entity.id
_entity.type
_entity.pdbx_description
1 polymer ?
#
loop_
_entity_poly.entity_id
_entity_poly.type
_entity_poly.pdbx_seq_one_letter_code
_entity_poly.pdbx_strand_id
1 'polypeptide(L)'
;MASPQYHTITPTVRPPCHPPTAETAAFTPTRVCLRHPGYTTDNILLTLPAVDGTQSRLGLHHRTLLSAGAIISGNKFSHAYLSHDRTARERVDATTPLDGLLEPGDYWLQVRGYELPAPDQTGDGLEYRRRHTDQERDSTDPSMPPPPPPPPTST
;
A
#
# COMPACT_ATOMS: atom_id res chain seq x y z
N MET A 1 -32.60 -46.79 16.20
CA MET A 1 -32.26 -45.98 15.02
C MET A 1 -32.76 -44.56 15.28
N ALA A 2 -31.87 -43.60 15.49
CA ALA A 2 -32.23 -42.22 15.83
C ALA A 2 -32.14 -41.34 14.57
N SER A 3 -33.21 -40.62 14.26
CA SER A 3 -33.29 -39.71 13.11
C SER A 3 -32.56 -38.40 13.40
N PRO A 4 -31.86 -37.79 12.41
CA PRO A 4 -31.24 -36.48 12.59
C PRO A 4 -32.29 -35.37 12.56
N GLN A 5 -32.22 -34.45 13.52
CA GLN A 5 -33.02 -33.23 13.55
C GLN A 5 -32.29 -32.14 12.75
N TYR A 6 -32.92 -31.63 11.70
CA TYR A 6 -32.43 -30.50 10.93
C TYR A 6 -32.88 -29.19 11.57
N HIS A 7 -31.94 -28.43 12.13
CA HIS A 7 -32.21 -27.06 12.56
C HIS A 7 -32.34 -26.14 11.34
N THR A 8 -33.54 -25.61 11.12
CA THR A 8 -33.80 -24.61 10.09
C THR A 8 -33.30 -23.26 10.59
N ILE A 9 -32.24 -22.74 9.96
CA ILE A 9 -31.73 -21.38 10.18
C ILE A 9 -32.53 -20.42 9.32
N THR A 10 -33.39 -19.61 9.95
CA THR A 10 -34.12 -18.54 9.27
C THR A 10 -33.17 -17.35 9.06
N PRO A 11 -32.92 -16.90 7.82
CA PRO A 11 -32.10 -15.72 7.58
C PRO A 11 -32.83 -14.47 8.10
N THR A 12 -32.20 -13.73 9.02
CA THR A 12 -32.66 -12.43 9.48
C THR A 12 -32.62 -11.43 8.31
N VAL A 13 -33.79 -11.11 7.76
CA VAL A 13 -33.94 -10.08 6.73
C VAL A 13 -33.61 -8.73 7.35
N ARG A 14 -32.51 -8.11 6.91
CA ARG A 14 -32.12 -6.77 7.33
C ARG A 14 -33.15 -5.77 6.80
N PRO A 15 -33.67 -4.83 7.63
CA PRO A 15 -34.61 -3.82 7.16
C PRO A 15 -33.98 -2.98 6.03
N PRO A 16 -34.79 -2.45 5.09
CA PRO A 16 -34.31 -1.62 4.00
C PRO A 16 -33.56 -0.41 4.58
N CYS A 17 -32.30 -0.24 4.18
CA CYS A 17 -31.53 0.95 4.48
C CYS A 17 -32.31 2.16 3.97
N HIS A 18 -32.77 3.01 4.88
CA HIS A 18 -33.31 4.32 4.50
C HIS A 18 -32.21 5.10 3.75
N PRO A 19 -32.51 5.72 2.59
CA PRO A 19 -31.59 6.67 1.99
C PRO A 19 -31.38 7.83 2.97
N PRO A 20 -30.15 8.35 3.12
CA PRO A 20 -29.91 9.52 3.97
C PRO A 20 -30.78 10.68 3.49
N THR A 21 -31.62 11.21 4.38
CA THR A 21 -32.45 12.39 4.14
C THR A 21 -31.53 13.54 3.71
N ALA A 22 -31.86 14.13 2.56
CA ALA A 22 -31.11 15.20 1.94
C ALA A 22 -31.14 16.48 2.80
N GLU A 23 -30.14 16.64 3.66
CA GLU A 23 -29.63 17.96 4.03
C GLU A 23 -28.20 18.06 3.54
N THR A 24 -28.05 17.97 2.21
CA THR A 24 -26.77 18.11 1.52
C THR A 24 -26.42 19.59 1.44
N ALA A 25 -25.98 20.16 2.57
CA ALA A 25 -24.86 21.09 2.46
C ALA A 25 -23.78 20.35 1.67
N ALA A 26 -23.21 20.96 0.64
CA ALA A 26 -22.16 20.37 -0.17
C ALA A 26 -20.91 20.14 0.70
N PHE A 27 -20.94 19.11 1.54
CA PHE A 27 -19.81 18.61 2.28
C PHE A 27 -18.93 17.96 1.23
N THR A 28 -17.99 18.73 0.67
CA THR A 28 -16.87 18.12 -0.03
C THR A 28 -16.17 17.27 1.02
N PRO A 29 -16.25 15.93 0.94
CA PRO A 29 -15.62 15.10 1.96
C PRO A 29 -14.13 15.45 1.97
N THR A 30 -13.63 15.81 3.14
CA THR A 30 -12.22 16.06 3.38
C THR A 30 -11.44 14.83 2.93
N ARG A 31 -10.50 15.02 2.01
CA ARG A 31 -9.79 13.93 1.34
C ARG A 31 -8.29 14.14 1.43
N VAL A 32 -7.59 13.03 1.49
CA VAL A 32 -6.14 12.95 1.38
C VAL A 32 -5.82 12.26 0.06
N CYS A 33 -5.02 12.92 -0.77
CA CYS A 33 -4.66 12.48 -2.10
C CYS A 33 -3.18 12.09 -2.13
N LEU A 34 -2.90 10.87 -2.57
CA LEU A 34 -1.56 10.40 -2.86
C LEU A 34 -1.24 10.64 -4.34
N ARG A 35 -0.16 11.34 -4.62
CA ARG A 35 0.29 11.69 -5.96
C ARG A 35 1.58 10.99 -6.36
N HIS A 36 1.70 10.69 -7.64
CA HIS A 36 2.94 10.21 -8.25
C HIS A 36 3.80 11.40 -8.71
N PRO A 37 5.10 11.47 -8.33
CA PRO A 37 5.97 12.57 -8.72
C PRO A 37 6.41 12.50 -10.19
N GLY A 38 6.34 11.33 -10.83
CA GLY A 38 6.72 11.17 -12.24
C GLY A 38 5.64 11.58 -13.25
N TYR A 39 4.37 11.68 -12.86
CA TYR A 39 3.27 11.97 -13.80
C TYR A 39 3.04 13.48 -13.91
N THR A 40 2.87 13.97 -15.13
CA THR A 40 2.67 15.40 -15.44
C THR A 40 1.21 15.82 -15.33
N THR A 41 0.28 14.94 -15.72
CA THR A 41 -1.18 15.11 -15.64
C THR A 41 -1.79 13.90 -14.93
N ASP A 42 -2.98 14.08 -14.34
CA ASP A 42 -3.75 13.02 -13.65
C ASP A 42 -2.88 12.17 -12.72
N ASN A 43 -2.04 12.85 -11.93
CA ASN A 43 -1.00 12.22 -11.14
C ASN A 43 -1.49 11.69 -9.79
N ILE A 44 -2.80 11.50 -9.61
CA ILE A 44 -3.38 10.98 -8.36
C ILE A 44 -3.40 9.44 -8.46
N LEU A 45 -2.69 8.78 -7.54
CA LEU A 45 -2.66 7.32 -7.42
C LEU A 45 -3.82 6.80 -6.58
N LEU A 46 -4.15 7.53 -5.51
CA LEU A 46 -5.14 7.12 -4.53
C LEU A 46 -5.74 8.34 -3.85
N THR A 47 -7.04 8.28 -3.56
CA THR A 47 -7.74 9.27 -2.75
C THR A 47 -8.48 8.56 -1.62
N LEU A 48 -8.18 8.96 -0.39
CA LEU A 48 -8.80 8.41 0.81
C LEU A 48 -9.58 9.51 1.54
N PRO A 49 -10.73 9.19 2.14
CA PRO A 49 -11.43 10.14 2.99
C PRO A 49 -10.65 10.34 4.30
N ALA A 50 -10.61 11.58 4.79
CA ALA A 50 -10.06 11.92 6.10
C ALA A 50 -11.09 11.60 7.19
N VAL A 51 -11.11 10.33 7.64
CA VAL A 51 -12.09 9.81 8.60
C VAL A 51 -11.52 9.60 9.99
N ASP A 52 -10.21 9.73 10.16
CA ASP A 52 -9.53 9.53 11.43
C ASP A 52 -9.53 10.83 12.25
N GLY A 53 -9.42 10.71 13.58
CA GLY A 53 -9.32 11.85 14.49
C GLY A 53 -10.62 12.21 15.21
N THR A 54 -10.82 13.50 15.49
CA THR A 54 -11.98 14.01 16.24
C THR A 54 -12.88 14.85 15.33
N GLN A 55 -14.11 15.14 15.77
CA GLN A 55 -15.03 16.00 15.02
C GLN A 55 -14.45 17.38 14.67
N SER A 56 -13.53 17.89 15.49
CA SER A 56 -12.87 19.18 15.27
C SER A 56 -11.59 19.08 14.43
N ARG A 57 -11.05 17.88 14.22
CA ARG A 57 -9.80 17.64 13.49
C ARG A 57 -9.83 16.27 12.83
N LEU A 58 -10.36 16.25 11.62
CA LEU A 58 -10.40 15.06 10.77
C LEU A 58 -9.11 14.97 9.94
N GLY A 59 -8.55 13.78 9.86
CA GLY A 59 -7.34 13.48 9.10
C GLY A 59 -7.31 12.05 8.61
N LEU A 60 -6.15 11.63 8.14
CA LEU A 60 -5.86 10.25 7.80
C LEU A 60 -4.59 9.83 8.53
N HIS A 61 -4.59 8.66 9.18
CA HIS A 61 -3.38 8.14 9.81
C HIS A 61 -2.23 8.05 8.79
N HIS A 62 -1.09 8.65 9.13
CA HIS A 62 0.08 8.71 8.25
C HIS A 62 0.51 7.31 7.79
N ARG A 63 0.57 6.34 8.72
CA ARG A 63 0.88 4.95 8.40
C ARG A 63 -0.06 4.31 7.38
N THR A 64 -1.33 4.68 7.36
CA THR A 64 -2.32 4.17 6.40
C THR A 64 -1.96 4.60 4.99
N LEU A 65 -1.75 5.90 4.79
CA LEU A 65 -1.40 6.43 3.47
C LEU A 65 -0.05 5.92 2.99
N LEU A 66 0.95 5.87 3.89
CA LEU A 66 2.28 5.38 3.57
C LEU A 66 2.27 3.89 3.20
N SER A 67 1.51 3.07 3.93
CA SER A 67 1.39 1.63 3.62
C SER A 67 0.71 1.41 2.26
N ALA A 68 -0.34 2.16 1.96
CA ALA A 68 -0.98 2.12 0.65
C ALA A 68 0.02 2.51 -0.46
N GLY A 69 0.78 3.58 -0.27
CA GLY A 69 1.83 4.00 -1.20
C GLY A 69 2.95 2.95 -1.38
N ALA A 70 3.38 2.31 -0.31
CA ALA A 70 4.36 1.22 -0.36
C ALA A 70 3.85 0.03 -1.16
N ILE A 71 2.57 -0.34 -1.01
CA ILE A 71 1.92 -1.39 -1.81
C ILE A 71 1.89 -0.99 -3.29
N ILE A 72 1.40 0.22 -3.59
CA ILE A 72 1.28 0.75 -4.96
C ILE A 72 2.65 0.79 -5.67
N SER A 73 3.72 1.09 -4.95
CA SER A 73 5.09 1.11 -5.48
C SER A 73 5.76 -0.27 -5.58
N GLY A 74 5.00 -1.36 -5.45
CA GLY A 74 5.53 -2.72 -5.56
C GLY A 74 6.13 -3.23 -4.24
N ASN A 75 5.39 -3.07 -3.14
CA ASN A 75 5.76 -3.51 -1.79
C ASN A 75 7.06 -2.88 -1.26
N LYS A 76 7.33 -1.61 -1.58
CA LYS A 76 8.56 -0.90 -1.22
C LYS A 76 8.50 -0.27 0.18
N PHE A 77 8.13 -1.04 1.20
CA PHE A 77 7.92 -0.54 2.57
C PHE A 77 9.14 0.15 3.19
N SER A 78 10.35 -0.30 2.88
CA SER A 78 11.59 0.29 3.42
C SER A 78 12.10 1.50 2.63
N HIS A 79 11.56 1.76 1.44
CA HIS A 79 12.06 2.77 0.51
C HIS A 79 11.04 3.87 0.19
N ALA A 80 9.76 3.60 0.44
CA ALA A 80 8.68 4.57 0.26
C ALA A 80 8.62 5.56 1.42
N TYR A 81 8.35 6.83 1.12
CA TYR A 81 8.02 7.87 2.08
C TYR A 81 7.13 8.92 1.45
N LEU A 82 6.54 9.79 2.28
CA LEU A 82 5.67 10.88 1.81
C LEU A 82 6.39 12.23 1.89
N SER A 83 6.07 13.12 0.95
CA SER A 83 6.46 14.53 0.97
C SER A 83 5.30 15.46 0.70
N HIS A 84 5.41 16.71 1.16
CA HIS A 84 4.49 17.81 0.86
C HIS A 84 4.72 18.46 -0.50
N ASP A 85 5.82 18.11 -1.16
CA ASP A 85 6.15 18.62 -2.49
C ASP A 85 6.58 17.49 -3.43
N ARG A 86 6.43 17.76 -4.74
CA ARG A 86 6.81 16.82 -5.80
C ARG A 86 8.29 16.45 -5.80
N THR A 87 9.16 17.36 -5.35
CA THR A 87 10.63 17.22 -5.40
C THR A 87 11.24 16.59 -4.15
N ALA A 88 10.41 16.12 -3.22
CA ALA A 88 10.80 15.46 -1.98
C ALA A 88 11.62 16.31 -1.00
N ARG A 89 11.53 17.65 -1.08
CA ARG A 89 12.27 18.57 -0.20
C ARG A 89 11.68 18.61 1.20
N GLU A 90 10.36 18.55 1.31
CA GLU A 90 9.61 18.66 2.55
C GLU A 90 9.02 17.30 2.89
N ARG A 91 9.78 16.50 3.64
CA ARG A 91 9.34 15.16 4.05
C ARG A 91 8.30 15.27 5.15
N VAL A 92 7.22 14.49 5.02
CA VAL A 92 6.12 14.48 6.00
C VAL A 92 6.56 13.96 7.36
N ASP A 93 7.50 13.00 7.40
CA ASP A 93 8.02 12.44 8.65
C ASP A 93 8.83 13.43 9.50
N ALA A 94 9.21 14.59 8.95
CA ALA A 94 9.86 15.66 9.70
C ALA A 94 8.88 16.45 10.58
N THR A 95 7.61 16.53 10.20
CA THR A 95 6.58 17.32 10.90
C THR A 95 5.49 16.46 11.52
N THR A 96 5.19 15.31 10.90
CA THR A 96 4.10 14.42 11.30
C THR A 96 4.64 13.00 11.51
N PRO A 97 4.62 12.48 12.76
CA PRO A 97 5.08 11.12 13.04
C PRO A 97 4.21 10.07 12.34
N LEU A 98 4.69 8.83 12.23
CA LEU A 98 3.96 7.74 11.54
C LEU A 98 2.60 7.43 12.16
N ASP A 99 2.48 7.58 13.48
CA ASP A 99 1.21 7.39 14.19
C ASP A 99 0.37 8.69 14.25
N GLY A 100 0.86 9.77 13.62
CA GLY A 100 0.16 11.05 13.51
C GLY A 100 -0.94 11.03 12.45
N LEU A 101 -1.70 12.13 12.43
CA LEU A 101 -2.75 12.38 11.44
C LEU A 101 -2.25 13.35 10.38
N LEU A 102 -2.43 12.96 9.13
CA LEU A 102 -2.29 13.81 7.96
C LEU A 102 -3.54 14.66 7.81
N GLU A 103 -3.34 15.95 7.61
CA GLU A 103 -4.42 16.87 7.28
C GLU A 103 -4.95 16.58 5.85
N PRO A 104 -6.22 16.89 5.55
CA PRO A 104 -6.75 16.81 4.21
C PRO A 104 -5.88 17.60 3.22
N GLY A 105 -5.53 17.00 2.08
CA GLY A 105 -4.63 17.64 1.12
C GLY A 105 -3.89 16.66 0.22
N ASP A 106 -2.89 17.19 -0.47
CA ASP A 106 -2.07 16.45 -1.43
C ASP A 106 -0.72 16.07 -0.82
N TYR A 107 -0.35 14.82 -1.02
CA TYR A 107 0.93 14.25 -0.60
C TYR A 107 1.56 13.50 -1.76
N TRP A 108 2.88 13.58 -1.90
CA TRP A 108 3.61 12.90 -2.97
C TRP A 108 4.27 11.63 -2.45
N LEU A 109 4.06 10.52 -3.16
CA LEU A 109 4.74 9.25 -2.92
C LEU A 109 6.16 9.33 -3.47
N GLN A 110 7.16 9.21 -2.61
CA GLN A 110 8.56 9.19 -2.98
C GLN A 110 9.14 7.79 -2.73
N VAL A 111 9.98 7.31 -3.65
CA VAL A 111 10.64 5.99 -3.52
C VAL A 111 12.14 6.18 -3.66
N ARG A 112 12.90 5.87 -2.60
CA ARG A 112 14.38 5.94 -2.62
C ARG A 112 14.95 4.89 -3.58
N GLY A 113 16.03 5.26 -4.28
CA GLY A 113 16.74 4.35 -5.18
C GLY A 113 16.03 4.08 -6.51
N TYR A 114 14.91 4.77 -6.77
CA TYR A 114 14.28 4.84 -8.10
C TYR A 114 14.72 6.14 -8.79
N GLU A 115 16.03 6.27 -9.03
CA GLU A 115 16.50 7.24 -10.02
C GLU A 115 15.94 6.79 -11.37
N LEU A 116 15.01 7.57 -11.92
CA LEU A 116 14.66 7.42 -13.32
C LEU A 116 15.98 7.56 -14.10
N PRO A 117 16.37 6.60 -14.95
CA PRO A 117 17.48 6.82 -15.85
C PRO A 117 17.17 8.11 -16.61
N ALA A 118 18.16 9.01 -16.70
CA ALA A 118 18.05 10.20 -17.52
C ALA A 118 17.47 9.81 -18.90
N PRO A 119 16.61 10.63 -19.53
CA PRO A 119 15.90 10.28 -20.76
C PRO A 119 16.79 10.08 -22.01
N ASP A 120 18.07 9.75 -21.84
CA ASP A 120 19.06 9.55 -22.90
C ASP A 120 19.68 8.14 -22.93
N GLN A 121 19.06 7.13 -22.31
CA GLN A 121 19.56 5.75 -22.43
C GLN A 121 18.46 4.80 -22.89
N THR A 122 18.14 4.94 -24.18
CA THR A 122 17.48 3.89 -24.95
C THR A 122 18.51 2.79 -25.19
N GLY A 123 18.59 1.81 -24.30
CA GLY A 123 19.45 0.64 -24.46
C GLY A 123 19.34 -0.32 -23.28
N ASP A 124 18.72 -1.47 -23.52
CA ASP A 124 18.74 -2.66 -22.67
C ASP A 124 17.99 -2.66 -21.32
N GLY A 125 16.66 -2.52 -21.43
CA GLY A 125 15.71 -2.86 -20.35
C GLY A 125 15.49 -4.36 -20.09
N LEU A 126 16.44 -5.25 -20.41
CA LEU A 126 16.29 -6.70 -20.19
C LEU A 126 17.20 -7.29 -19.10
N GLU A 127 18.12 -6.51 -18.52
CA GLU A 127 19.09 -7.03 -17.53
C GLU A 127 18.66 -6.87 -16.06
N TYR A 128 17.57 -6.15 -15.73
CA TYR A 128 17.18 -5.95 -14.33
C TYR A 128 16.53 -7.19 -13.69
N ARG A 129 16.06 -8.17 -14.48
CA ARG A 129 15.42 -9.39 -13.97
C ARG A 129 16.42 -10.48 -13.53
N ARG A 130 17.69 -10.45 -13.98
CA ARG A 130 18.66 -11.52 -13.67
C ARG A 130 19.41 -11.35 -12.36
N ARG A 131 19.66 -10.14 -11.88
CA ARG A 131 20.57 -9.94 -10.73
C ARG A 131 19.97 -10.29 -9.36
N HIS A 132 18.66 -10.52 -9.27
CA HIS A 132 18.00 -10.82 -7.99
C HIS A 132 17.85 -12.32 -7.69
N THR A 133 18.16 -13.22 -8.65
CA THR A 133 18.02 -14.68 -8.46
C THR A 133 19.36 -15.40 -8.21
N ASP A 134 20.50 -14.75 -8.45
CA ASP A 134 21.81 -15.40 -8.33
C ASP A 134 22.51 -15.17 -6.98
N GLN A 135 22.01 -14.27 -6.13
CA GLN A 135 22.61 -13.96 -4.82
C GLN A 135 22.02 -14.78 -3.64
N GLU A 136 21.40 -15.92 -3.92
CA GLU A 136 20.92 -16.85 -2.89
C GLU A 136 21.64 -18.22 -2.94
N ARG A 137 22.68 -18.36 -3.77
CA ARG A 137 23.45 -19.61 -3.92
C ARG A 137 24.86 -19.60 -3.35
N ASP A 138 25.29 -18.50 -2.73
CA ASP A 138 26.66 -18.36 -2.21
C ASP A 138 26.69 -18.08 -0.69
N SER A 139 25.85 -18.81 0.05
CA SER A 139 25.94 -18.89 1.51
C SER A 139 25.99 -20.35 1.91
N THR A 140 27.08 -21.04 1.54
CA THR A 140 27.51 -22.25 2.23
C THR A 140 27.98 -21.86 3.63
N ASP A 141 27.04 -21.81 4.56
CA ASP A 141 27.33 -22.03 5.99
C ASP A 141 27.80 -23.49 6.15
N PRO A 142 29.04 -23.74 6.59
CA PRO A 142 29.59 -25.10 6.72
C PRO A 142 28.97 -25.92 7.88
N SER A 143 27.95 -25.40 8.57
CA SER A 143 27.36 -26.05 9.76
C SER A 143 26.09 -26.88 9.50
N MET A 144 25.53 -26.86 8.29
CA MET A 144 24.31 -27.63 7.99
C MET A 144 24.63 -29.02 7.40
N PRO A 145 24.10 -30.12 7.99
CA PRO A 145 24.19 -31.43 7.36
C PRO A 145 23.40 -31.45 6.04
N PRO A 146 23.87 -32.17 5.01
CA PRO A 146 23.18 -32.24 3.73
C PRO A 146 21.77 -32.83 3.89
N PRO A 147 20.79 -32.38 3.09
CA PRO A 147 19.44 -32.94 3.12
C PRO A 147 19.47 -34.43 2.75
N PRO A 148 18.57 -35.26 3.32
CA PRO A 148 18.48 -36.67 2.99
C PRO A 148 18.11 -36.86 1.51
N PRO A 149 18.59 -37.93 0.86
CA PRO A 149 18.26 -38.21 -0.53
C PRO A 149 16.76 -38.46 -0.72
N PRO A 150 16.19 -38.10 -1.88
CA PRO A 150 14.79 -38.37 -2.17
C PRO A 150 14.51 -39.90 -2.21
N PRO A 151 13.30 -40.33 -1.85
CA PRO A 151 12.93 -41.74 -1.90
C PRO A 151 12.95 -42.27 -3.35
N PRO A 152 13.27 -43.55 -3.55
CA PRO A 152 13.31 -44.14 -4.89
C PRO A 152 11.92 -44.12 -5.52
N THR A 153 11.82 -43.58 -6.73
CA THR A 153 10.63 -43.71 -7.56
C THR A 153 10.43 -45.17 -7.93
N SER A 154 9.37 -45.78 -7.41
CA SER A 154 8.92 -47.11 -7.85
C SER A 154 8.46 -47.00 -9.30
N THR A 155 9.05 -47.82 -10.17
CA THR A 155 8.62 -48.03 -11.56
C THR A 155 7.63 -49.19 -11.60
#